data_AF-R7I4Z6-F1
#
_entry.id   AF-R7I4Z6-F1
#
_cell.length_a   1.000
_cell.length_b   1.000
_cell.length_c   1.000
_cell.angle_alpha   90.00
_cell.angle_beta   90.00
_cell.angle_gamma   90.00
#
_symmetry.space_group_name_H-M   'P 1'
#
loop_
_entity.id
_entity.type
_entity.pdbx_description
1 polymer ?
#
loop_
_entity_poly.entity_id
_entity_poly.type
_entity_poly.pdbx_seq_one_letter_code
_entity_poly.pdbx_strand_id
1 'polypeptide(L)'
;MKKKQTAEVDVVSGATYSSNGIIDAVREALNHSIEKQKEKAGKHKATPKPKPTVAPTKKPQPTSSTTEDTTEDGTKVVEKVTNYEKQVTGNATCYPDEDEDFESYPISLLVNITGQKLTRTTTKDGQDTVEETNTYKVDTIAFTEKTKTLAAREGNWFYLKRAADGFGKYKGVFGQLLLPKEVGQVDVVSSATCSSVAILDAYKNAIEQLEK
;
A
#
# COMPACT_ATOMS: atom_id res chain seq x y z
N MET A 1 33.14 -19.19 -18.40
CA MET A 1 31.80 -19.66 -17.97
C MET A 1 31.28 -18.75 -16.87
N LYS A 2 30.17 -18.03 -17.06
CA LYS A 2 29.56 -17.21 -15.99
C LYS A 2 28.60 -18.09 -15.18
N LYS A 3 28.89 -18.27 -13.89
CA LYS A 3 28.08 -19.01 -12.91
C LYS A 3 26.88 -18.12 -12.55
N LYS A 4 25.65 -18.62 -12.78
CA LYS A 4 24.43 -17.96 -12.28
C LYS A 4 24.46 -17.99 -10.75
N GLN A 5 24.23 -16.84 -10.12
CA GLN A 5 23.97 -16.75 -8.68
C GLN A 5 22.46 -16.65 -8.49
N THR A 6 21.89 -17.51 -7.65
CA THR A 6 20.49 -17.50 -7.23
C THR A 6 20.43 -16.90 -5.83
N ALA A 7 19.42 -16.07 -5.55
CA ALA A 7 19.27 -15.36 -4.28
C ALA A 7 18.35 -16.14 -3.32
N GLU A 8 18.81 -17.32 -2.89
CA GLU A 8 18.19 -18.03 -1.78
C GLU A 8 19.10 -17.89 -0.56
N VAL A 9 18.63 -17.13 0.43
CA VAL A 9 19.29 -16.92 1.72
C VAL A 9 18.33 -17.41 2.79
N ASP A 10 18.79 -18.36 3.59
CA ASP A 10 18.02 -19.08 4.60
C ASP A 10 17.85 -18.27 5.89
N VAL A 11 16.66 -18.36 6.50
CA VAL A 11 16.23 -17.56 7.66
C VAL A 11 16.28 -18.44 8.91
N VAL A 12 17.29 -18.23 9.76
CA VAL A 12 17.33 -18.88 11.07
C VAL A 12 16.48 -18.13 12.09
N SER A 13 15.62 -18.88 12.79
CA SER A 13 14.73 -18.37 13.83
C SER A 13 15.52 -17.65 14.93
N GLY A 14 15.22 -16.36 15.12
CA GLY A 14 15.88 -15.47 16.10
C GLY A 14 16.63 -14.25 15.53
N ALA A 15 16.77 -14.12 14.20
CA ALA A 15 17.49 -13.02 13.54
C ALA A 15 16.63 -12.19 12.56
N THR A 16 15.35 -11.95 12.89
CA THR A 16 14.37 -11.30 11.99
C THR A 16 14.75 -9.86 11.55
N TYR A 17 15.53 -9.12 12.34
CA TYR A 17 15.98 -7.74 12.00
C TYR A 17 16.98 -7.73 10.83
N SER A 18 17.81 -8.77 10.70
CA SER A 18 18.83 -8.87 9.66
C SER A 18 18.26 -9.34 8.33
N SER A 19 17.24 -10.20 8.35
CA SER A 19 16.65 -10.77 7.14
C SER A 19 15.80 -9.75 6.37
N ASN A 20 15.00 -8.93 7.07
CA ASN A 20 14.27 -7.83 6.42
C ASN A 20 15.22 -6.76 5.86
N GLY A 21 16.33 -6.46 6.57
CA GLY A 21 17.37 -5.56 6.06
C GLY A 21 18.09 -6.07 4.81
N ILE A 22 18.31 -7.39 4.70
CA ILE A 22 18.88 -8.00 3.48
C ILE A 22 17.85 -8.02 2.35
N ILE A 23 16.57 -8.31 2.64
CA ILE A 23 15.51 -8.31 1.63
C ILE A 23 15.29 -6.90 1.07
N ASP A 24 15.32 -5.86 1.91
CA ASP A 24 15.18 -4.48 1.43
C ASP A 24 16.42 -3.99 0.69
N ALA A 25 17.64 -4.36 1.13
CA ALA A 25 18.87 -4.09 0.38
C ALA A 25 18.90 -4.81 -0.99
N VAL A 26 18.35 -6.02 -1.09
CA VAL A 26 18.22 -6.77 -2.34
C VAL A 26 17.16 -6.15 -3.26
N ARG A 27 16.03 -5.67 -2.71
CA ARG A 27 15.00 -4.94 -3.47
C ARG A 27 15.52 -3.62 -4.04
N GLU A 28 16.31 -2.88 -3.26
CA GLU A 28 16.93 -1.62 -3.70
C GLU A 28 17.98 -1.88 -4.79
N ALA A 29 18.82 -2.91 -4.63
CA ALA A 29 19.76 -3.33 -5.66
C ALA A 29 19.07 -3.85 -6.95
N LEU A 30 17.93 -4.55 -6.83
CA LEU A 30 17.13 -5.00 -7.98
C LEU A 30 16.49 -3.82 -8.71
N ASN A 31 15.93 -2.84 -8.02
CA ASN A 31 15.36 -1.64 -8.63
C ASN A 31 16.42 -0.80 -9.36
N HIS A 32 17.64 -0.70 -8.82
CA HIS A 32 18.80 -0.09 -9.50
C HIS A 32 19.30 -0.87 -10.73
N SER A 33 18.88 -2.13 -10.91
CA SER A 33 19.25 -2.96 -12.06
C SER A 33 18.14 -3.11 -13.13
N ILE A 34 16.89 -2.78 -12.80
CA ILE A 34 15.75 -2.80 -13.73
C ILE A 34 15.69 -1.55 -14.62
N GLU A 35 16.33 -0.44 -14.25
CA GLU A 35 16.55 0.69 -15.17
C GLU A 35 17.35 0.31 -16.43
N LYS A 36 17.94 -0.89 -16.51
CA LYS A 36 18.73 -1.31 -17.67
C LYS A 36 18.06 -2.21 -18.70
N GLN A 37 16.88 -2.80 -18.53
CA GLN A 37 16.30 -3.66 -19.59
C GLN A 37 14.76 -3.71 -19.58
N LYS A 38 14.13 -2.90 -20.42
CA LYS A 38 12.83 -3.19 -21.04
C LYS A 38 12.89 -4.56 -21.72
N GLU A 39 12.15 -5.58 -21.26
CA GLU A 39 11.45 -6.54 -22.14
C GLU A 39 10.77 -7.75 -21.42
N LYS A 40 9.47 -7.94 -21.74
CA LYS A 40 8.67 -9.21 -21.86
C LYS A 40 7.92 -9.83 -20.64
N ALA A 41 6.67 -9.40 -20.50
CA ALA A 41 5.38 -10.14 -20.57
C ALA A 41 5.11 -11.58 -20.00
N GLY A 42 4.08 -11.68 -19.12
CA GLY A 42 2.93 -12.65 -19.11
C GLY A 42 3.17 -14.11 -18.64
N LYS A 43 2.25 -14.92 -18.07
CA LYS A 43 0.78 -14.98 -17.81
C LYS A 43 0.49 -16.13 -16.79
N HIS A 44 -0.70 -16.17 -16.15
CA HIS A 44 -1.63 -17.33 -15.90
C HIS A 44 -2.61 -16.95 -14.74
N LYS A 45 -3.85 -16.52 -14.98
CA LYS A 45 -5.16 -17.15 -15.29
C LYS A 45 -6.07 -17.34 -14.05
N ALA A 46 -7.25 -16.71 -14.12
CA ALA A 46 -8.33 -16.50 -13.13
C ALA A 46 -9.27 -17.74 -12.94
N THR A 47 -10.31 -17.85 -12.08
CA THR A 47 -11.24 -17.01 -11.25
C THR A 47 -12.03 -17.99 -10.31
N PRO A 48 -12.89 -17.62 -9.31
CA PRO A 48 -14.15 -16.89 -9.50
C PRO A 48 -14.43 -15.74 -8.51
N LYS A 49 -15.24 -14.81 -8.99
CA LYS A 49 -15.64 -13.51 -8.44
C LYS A 49 -17.13 -13.56 -8.06
N PRO A 50 -17.54 -13.14 -6.85
CA PRO A 50 -18.89 -12.68 -6.60
C PRO A 50 -18.99 -11.15 -6.80
N LYS A 51 -20.04 -10.68 -7.49
CA LYS A 51 -20.45 -9.28 -7.69
C LYS A 51 -21.97 -9.19 -7.37
N PRO A 52 -22.58 -8.01 -7.15
CA PRO A 52 -22.83 -7.43 -5.81
C PRO A 52 -24.30 -6.96 -5.64
N THR A 53 -24.75 -6.66 -4.42
CA THR A 53 -25.89 -5.74 -4.23
C THR A 53 -25.76 -4.97 -2.92
N VAL A 54 -25.46 -3.66 -2.99
CA VAL A 54 -25.87 -2.67 -1.98
C VAL A 54 -26.20 -1.35 -2.68
N ALA A 55 -27.34 -0.79 -2.30
CA ALA A 55 -27.92 0.48 -2.76
C ALA A 55 -27.09 1.72 -2.31
N PRO A 56 -27.23 2.86 -2.99
CA PRO A 56 -26.29 3.98 -2.89
C PRO A 56 -26.57 4.89 -1.68
N THR A 57 -25.58 5.01 -0.79
CA THR A 57 -25.44 6.17 0.11
C THR A 57 -24.68 7.28 -0.63
N LYS A 58 -25.20 8.51 -0.58
CA LYS A 58 -24.64 9.69 -1.27
C LYS A 58 -23.17 9.92 -0.88
N LYS A 59 -22.30 9.89 -1.89
CA LYS A 59 -20.85 10.17 -1.83
C LYS A 59 -20.58 11.68 -1.85
N PRO A 60 -19.60 12.22 -1.10
CA PRO A 60 -19.12 13.58 -1.25
C PRO A 60 -18.56 13.81 -2.68
N GLN A 61 -18.96 14.93 -3.29
CA GLN A 61 -18.64 15.27 -4.68
C GLN A 61 -17.18 15.75 -4.78
N PRO A 62 -16.37 15.25 -5.73
CA PRO A 62 -15.02 15.78 -5.97
C PRO A 62 -15.11 17.27 -6.30
N THR A 63 -14.30 18.08 -5.62
CA THR A 63 -14.22 19.52 -5.85
C THR A 63 -12.99 19.79 -6.72
N SER A 64 -13.19 20.41 -7.90
CA SER A 64 -12.10 20.77 -8.82
C SER A 64 -11.96 22.27 -8.97
N SER A 65 -10.72 22.75 -9.04
CA SER A 65 -10.37 24.15 -9.33
C SER A 65 -9.39 24.22 -10.49
N THR A 66 -9.52 25.25 -11.33
CA THR A 66 -8.66 25.46 -12.50
C THR A 66 -8.07 26.86 -12.45
N THR A 67 -6.77 26.98 -12.74
CA THR A 67 -6.04 28.24 -12.89
C THR A 67 -5.38 28.27 -14.26
N GLU A 68 -5.47 29.41 -14.94
CA GLU A 68 -4.81 29.65 -16.24
C GLU A 68 -3.86 30.83 -16.12
N ASP A 69 -2.64 30.68 -16.63
CA ASP A 69 -1.64 31.74 -16.70
C ASP A 69 -0.96 31.74 -18.07
N THR A 70 -0.44 32.90 -18.49
CA THR A 70 0.29 33.07 -19.76
C THR A 70 1.60 33.80 -19.49
N THR A 71 2.72 33.12 -19.74
CA THR A 71 4.05 33.72 -19.57
C THR A 71 4.35 34.77 -20.64
N GLU A 72 5.31 35.66 -20.38
CA GLU A 72 5.72 36.73 -21.31
C GLU A 72 6.19 36.21 -22.69
N ASP A 73 6.60 34.95 -22.78
CA ASP A 73 7.01 34.25 -24.03
C ASP A 73 5.82 33.59 -24.77
N GLY A 74 4.57 33.95 -24.43
CA GLY A 74 3.36 33.43 -25.07
C GLY A 74 3.03 31.96 -24.71
N THR A 75 3.76 31.35 -23.77
CA THR A 75 3.47 29.99 -23.30
C THR A 75 2.26 30.01 -22.35
N LYS A 76 1.21 29.24 -22.69
CA LYS A 76 -0.02 29.10 -21.87
C LYS A 76 0.15 27.93 -20.91
N VAL A 77 -0.15 28.14 -19.63
CA VAL A 77 -0.13 27.12 -18.59
C VAL A 77 -1.54 26.99 -17.99
N VAL A 78 -2.11 25.80 -18.00
CA VAL A 78 -3.39 25.47 -17.38
C VAL A 78 -3.16 24.45 -16.28
N GLU A 79 -3.45 24.80 -15.04
CA GLU A 79 -3.37 23.91 -13.90
C GLU A 79 -4.78 23.53 -13.44
N LYS A 80 -5.05 22.24 -13.41
CA LYS A 80 -6.29 21.67 -12.91
C LYS A 80 -6.01 20.84 -11.67
N VAL A 81 -6.57 21.26 -10.55
CA VAL A 81 -6.49 20.56 -9.28
C VAL A 81 -7.82 19.85 -9.04
N THR A 82 -7.76 18.54 -8.79
CA THR A 82 -8.93 17.72 -8.45
C THR A 82 -8.72 17.06 -7.10
N ASN A 83 -9.48 17.48 -6.09
CA ASN A 83 -9.46 16.86 -4.77
C ASN A 83 -10.41 15.66 -4.75
N TYR A 84 -10.00 14.58 -4.08
CA TYR A 84 -10.79 13.37 -3.97
C TYR A 84 -10.66 12.72 -2.61
N GLU A 85 -11.73 12.03 -2.21
CA GLU A 85 -11.74 11.08 -1.11
C GLU A 85 -11.98 9.69 -1.69
N LYS A 86 -11.21 8.70 -1.24
CA LYS A 86 -11.33 7.32 -1.70
C LYS A 86 -11.17 6.39 -0.51
N GLN A 87 -11.98 5.34 -0.51
CA GLN A 87 -11.78 4.19 0.36
C GLN A 87 -11.26 3.05 -0.51
N VAL A 88 -10.17 2.44 -0.08
CA VAL A 88 -9.59 1.25 -0.71
C VAL A 88 -9.53 0.11 0.29
N THR A 89 -9.60 -1.12 -0.22
CA THR A 89 -9.59 -2.32 0.60
C THR A 89 -8.35 -3.15 0.30
N GLY A 90 -7.59 -3.47 1.33
CA GLY A 90 -6.39 -4.29 1.26
C GLY A 90 -6.61 -5.65 1.89
N ASN A 91 -6.10 -6.71 1.28
CA ASN A 91 -6.25 -8.07 1.79
C ASN A 91 -4.88 -8.71 1.93
N ALA A 92 -4.68 -9.49 2.98
CA ALA A 92 -3.52 -10.34 3.18
C ALA A 92 -3.89 -11.54 4.06
N THR A 93 -2.94 -12.45 4.26
CA THR A 93 -3.09 -13.60 5.14
C THR A 93 -1.91 -13.61 6.11
N CYS A 94 -2.20 -13.82 7.39
CA CYS A 94 -1.17 -14.14 8.38
C CYS A 94 -0.94 -15.65 8.35
N TYR A 95 0.29 -16.06 8.03
CA TYR A 95 0.71 -17.45 7.99
C TYR A 95 1.52 -17.79 9.23
N PRO A 96 1.31 -18.96 9.86
CA PRO A 96 2.21 -19.44 10.90
C PRO A 96 3.63 -19.60 10.36
N ASP A 97 4.60 -19.49 11.26
CA ASP A 97 5.97 -19.86 10.97
C ASP A 97 6.08 -21.40 10.85
N GLU A 98 7.25 -21.95 10.48
CA GLU A 98 7.42 -23.38 10.14
C GLU A 98 7.05 -24.37 11.27
N ASP A 99 6.95 -23.89 12.50
CA ASP A 99 6.55 -24.69 13.66
C ASP A 99 5.01 -24.94 13.72
N GLU A 100 4.22 -24.37 12.80
CA GLU A 100 2.75 -24.55 12.66
C GLU A 100 1.95 -24.36 13.97
N ASP A 101 2.37 -23.46 14.85
CA ASP A 101 1.72 -23.24 16.15
C ASP A 101 0.28 -22.70 16.08
N PHE A 102 -0.22 -22.31 14.89
CA PHE A 102 -1.60 -21.85 14.67
C PHE A 102 -2.06 -21.93 13.20
N GLU A 103 -3.37 -21.95 12.97
CA GLU A 103 -3.94 -21.91 11.61
C GLU A 103 -3.82 -20.52 10.98
N SER A 104 -3.44 -20.45 9.69
CA SER A 104 -3.37 -19.18 8.95
C SER A 104 -4.73 -18.49 8.93
N TYR A 105 -4.75 -17.16 9.04
CA TYR A 105 -6.01 -16.41 9.04
C TYR A 105 -5.97 -15.17 8.13
N PRO A 106 -7.07 -14.89 7.39
CA PRO A 106 -7.14 -13.78 6.47
C PRO A 106 -7.44 -12.45 7.18
N ILE A 107 -6.80 -11.39 6.70
CA ILE A 107 -6.97 -10.02 7.18
C ILE A 107 -7.42 -9.14 6.02
N SER A 108 -8.39 -8.27 6.29
CA SER A 108 -8.87 -7.29 5.33
C SER A 108 -9.00 -5.93 6.02
N LEU A 109 -8.40 -4.92 5.39
CA LEU A 109 -8.29 -3.55 5.86
C LEU A 109 -9.12 -2.61 4.98
N LEU A 110 -9.71 -1.62 5.61
CA LEU A 110 -10.28 -0.43 4.99
C LEU A 110 -9.31 0.72 5.22
N VAL A 111 -8.84 1.33 4.14
CA VAL A 111 -7.97 2.51 4.16
C VAL A 111 -8.72 3.65 3.51
N ASN A 112 -8.96 4.71 4.29
CA ASN A 112 -9.54 5.94 3.79
C ASN A 112 -8.42 6.93 3.52
N ILE A 113 -8.48 7.55 2.35
CA ILE A 113 -7.52 8.55 1.90
C ILE A 113 -8.24 9.79 1.41
N THR A 114 -7.51 10.89 1.50
CA THR A 114 -7.81 12.13 0.80
C THR A 114 -6.62 12.45 -0.08
N GLY A 115 -6.85 12.81 -1.33
CA GLY A 115 -5.79 13.12 -2.26
C GLY A 115 -6.13 14.25 -3.20
N GLN A 116 -5.11 14.62 -3.96
CA GLN A 116 -5.15 15.69 -4.93
C GLN A 116 -4.43 15.24 -6.21
N LYS A 117 -5.15 15.31 -7.32
CA LYS A 117 -4.57 15.16 -8.66
C LYS A 117 -4.37 16.55 -9.28
N LEU A 118 -3.13 16.90 -9.58
CA LEU A 118 -2.77 18.09 -10.34
C LEU A 118 -2.43 17.68 -11.77
N THR A 119 -3.16 18.24 -12.72
CA THR A 119 -2.87 18.14 -14.15
C THR A 119 -2.43 19.52 -14.63
N ARG A 120 -1.19 19.64 -15.10
CA ARG A 120 -0.62 20.87 -15.65
C ARG A 120 -0.43 20.69 -17.14
N THR A 121 -1.14 21.48 -17.94
CA THR A 121 -0.99 21.53 -19.39
C THR A 121 -0.22 22.78 -19.77
N THR A 122 0.89 22.63 -20.48
CA THR A 122 1.68 23.73 -21.02
C THR A 122 1.60 23.68 -22.55
N THR A 123 1.06 24.74 -23.15
CA THR A 123 0.94 24.91 -24.60
C THR A 123 1.97 25.92 -25.08
N LYS A 124 2.88 25.48 -25.96
CA LYS A 124 3.86 26.35 -26.63
C LYS A 124 3.87 26.04 -28.12
N ASP A 125 3.79 27.06 -28.98
CA ASP A 125 3.80 26.91 -30.45
C ASP A 125 2.75 25.93 -31.00
N GLY A 126 1.59 25.83 -30.34
CA GLY A 126 0.51 24.90 -30.71
C GLY A 126 0.76 23.44 -30.30
N GLN A 127 1.82 23.16 -29.53
CA GLN A 127 2.14 21.86 -28.97
C GLN A 127 1.84 21.84 -27.47
N ASP A 128 1.03 20.86 -27.06
CA ASP A 128 0.66 20.64 -25.66
C ASP A 128 1.60 19.64 -24.99
N THR A 129 2.03 19.97 -23.78
CA THR A 129 2.72 19.07 -22.85
C THR A 129 1.87 18.95 -21.60
N VAL A 130 1.62 17.74 -21.13
CA VAL A 130 0.76 17.48 -19.96
C VAL A 130 1.59 16.77 -18.90
N GLU A 131 1.66 17.37 -17.72
CA GLU A 131 2.27 16.82 -16.51
C GLU A 131 1.16 16.45 -15.53
N GLU A 132 1.18 15.23 -15.00
CA GLU A 132 0.24 14.81 -13.96
C GLU A 132 1.01 14.43 -12.70
N THR A 133 0.58 14.98 -11.57
CA THR A 133 1.05 14.58 -10.24
C THR A 133 -0.14 14.18 -9.37
N ASN A 134 0.00 13.09 -8.64
CA ASN A 134 -1.03 12.60 -7.73
C ASN A 134 -0.42 12.48 -6.34
N THR A 135 -1.03 13.15 -5.37
CA THR A 135 -0.62 13.12 -3.96
C THR A 135 -1.79 12.65 -3.11
N TYR A 136 -1.51 11.92 -2.03
CA TYR A 136 -2.54 11.50 -1.09
C TYR A 136 -2.00 11.45 0.33
N LYS A 137 -2.92 11.59 1.28
CA LYS A 137 -2.71 11.31 2.70
C LYS A 137 -3.62 10.16 3.11
N VAL A 138 -3.14 9.32 4.01
CA VAL A 138 -3.98 8.32 4.67
C VAL A 138 -4.65 8.95 5.87
N ASP A 139 -5.97 8.98 5.88
CA ASP A 139 -6.75 9.57 6.96
C ASP A 139 -7.01 8.54 8.06
N THR A 140 -7.42 7.32 7.68
CA THR A 140 -7.72 6.26 8.65
C THR A 140 -7.44 4.87 8.09
N ILE A 141 -7.08 3.96 8.98
CA ILE A 141 -6.95 2.52 8.71
C ILE A 141 -7.82 1.77 9.71
N ALA A 142 -8.60 0.80 9.24
CA ALA A 142 -9.46 -0.02 10.10
C ALA A 142 -9.57 -1.45 9.57
N PHE A 143 -9.76 -2.42 10.47
CA PHE A 143 -10.19 -3.76 10.06
C PHE A 143 -11.62 -3.74 9.54
N THR A 144 -11.91 -4.55 8.52
CA THR A 144 -13.29 -4.82 8.12
C THR A 144 -14.07 -5.53 9.23
N GLU A 145 -15.39 -5.37 9.28
CA GLU A 145 -16.25 -6.10 10.23
C GLU A 145 -16.11 -7.62 10.08
N LYS A 146 -15.89 -8.10 8.86
CA LYS A 146 -15.60 -9.52 8.59
C LYS A 146 -14.34 -9.96 9.32
N THR A 147 -13.24 -9.21 9.19
CA THR A 147 -11.98 -9.53 9.88
C THR A 147 -12.13 -9.48 11.39
N LYS A 148 -12.82 -8.47 11.95
CA LYS A 148 -13.09 -8.37 13.39
C LYS A 148 -13.86 -9.58 13.91
N THR A 149 -14.95 -9.94 13.24
CA THR A 149 -15.81 -11.06 13.62
C THR A 149 -15.07 -12.40 13.54
N LEU A 150 -14.32 -12.60 12.45
CA LEU A 150 -13.54 -13.81 12.22
C LEU A 150 -12.46 -13.99 13.29
N ALA A 151 -11.67 -12.94 13.52
CA ALA A 151 -10.58 -12.98 14.49
C ALA A 151 -11.08 -13.13 15.93
N ALA A 152 -12.24 -12.57 16.27
CA ALA A 152 -12.85 -12.77 17.58
C ALA A 152 -13.29 -14.23 17.78
N ARG A 153 -13.89 -14.84 16.74
CA ARG A 153 -14.33 -16.24 16.78
C ARG A 153 -13.16 -17.22 16.86
N GLU A 154 -12.05 -16.92 16.19
CA GLU A 154 -10.86 -17.78 16.10
C GLU A 154 -9.80 -17.48 17.15
N GLY A 155 -10.06 -16.56 18.09
CA GLY A 155 -9.10 -16.20 19.15
C GLY A 155 -7.93 -15.30 18.69
N ASN A 156 -7.84 -14.99 17.40
CA ASN A 156 -6.77 -14.18 16.79
C ASN A 156 -6.91 -12.67 17.07
N TRP A 157 -8.06 -12.22 17.61
CA TRP A 157 -8.33 -10.81 17.85
C TRP A 157 -7.30 -10.13 18.75
N PHE A 158 -6.79 -10.84 19.76
CA PHE A 158 -5.77 -10.29 20.66
C PHE A 158 -4.51 -9.86 19.89
N TYR A 159 -4.02 -10.71 18.99
CA TYR A 159 -2.83 -10.45 18.17
C TYR A 159 -3.07 -9.34 17.15
N LEU A 160 -4.23 -9.35 16.47
CA LEU A 160 -4.59 -8.27 15.54
C LEU A 160 -4.68 -6.91 16.23
N LYS A 161 -5.33 -6.86 17.38
CA LYS A 161 -5.48 -5.62 18.14
C LYS A 161 -4.11 -5.11 18.63
N ARG A 162 -3.27 -6.00 19.16
CA ARG A 162 -1.91 -5.67 19.57
C ARG A 162 -1.07 -5.17 18.40
N ALA A 163 -1.14 -5.81 17.24
CA ALA A 163 -0.41 -5.39 16.05
C ALA A 163 -0.87 -4.03 15.52
N ALA A 164 -2.19 -3.78 15.47
CA ALA A 164 -2.75 -2.54 14.97
C ALA A 164 -2.52 -1.35 15.93
N ASP A 165 -2.90 -1.52 17.19
CA ASP A 165 -2.94 -0.44 18.19
C ASP A 165 -1.59 -0.28 18.90
N GLY A 166 -0.83 -1.37 19.03
CA GLY A 166 0.41 -1.43 19.78
C GLY A 166 0.20 -1.79 21.25
N PHE A 167 1.16 -1.43 22.09
CA PHE A 167 1.11 -1.73 23.52
C PHE A 167 1.66 -0.57 24.36
N GLY A 168 0.82 -0.02 25.24
CA GLY A 168 1.19 1.09 26.11
C GLY A 168 1.62 2.31 25.30
N LYS A 169 2.88 2.74 25.47
CA LYS A 169 3.46 3.88 24.76
C LYS A 169 3.94 3.56 23.34
N TYR A 170 4.04 2.28 22.98
CA TYR A 170 4.55 1.85 21.68
C TYR A 170 3.41 1.81 20.66
N LYS A 171 3.56 2.57 19.58
CA LYS A 171 2.58 2.63 18.50
C LYS A 171 2.54 1.31 17.74
N GLY A 172 1.34 0.78 17.51
CA GLY A 172 1.14 -0.33 16.59
C GLY A 172 1.27 0.12 15.13
N VAL A 173 1.11 -0.83 14.22
CA VAL A 173 1.29 -0.64 12.79
C VAL A 173 0.39 0.46 12.24
N PHE A 174 -0.86 0.57 12.70
CA PHE A 174 -1.76 1.65 12.25
C PHE A 174 -1.24 3.02 12.66
N GLY A 175 -0.83 3.17 13.91
CA GLY A 175 -0.29 4.43 14.42
C GLY A 175 1.02 4.85 13.75
N GLN A 176 1.78 3.90 13.21
CA GLN A 176 3.01 4.15 12.46
C GLN A 176 2.72 4.54 11.00
N LEU A 177 1.77 3.85 10.34
CA LEU A 177 1.37 4.12 8.95
C LEU A 177 0.64 5.46 8.76
N LEU A 178 0.02 5.98 9.82
CA LEU A 178 -0.62 7.30 9.82
C LEU A 178 0.39 8.45 10.00
N LEU A 179 1.66 8.16 10.27
CA LEU A 179 2.71 9.17 10.31
C LEU A 179 3.32 9.36 8.92
N PRO A 180 3.87 10.55 8.61
CA PRO A 180 4.62 10.77 7.38
C PRO A 180 5.94 9.97 7.44
N LYS A 181 5.87 8.69 7.09
CA LYS A 181 6.98 7.74 7.02
C LYS A 181 6.83 6.89 5.78
N GLU A 182 7.96 6.47 5.21
CA GLU A 182 7.96 5.43 4.19
C GLU A 182 7.47 4.11 4.79
N VAL A 183 6.67 3.37 4.02
CA VAL A 183 6.03 2.11 4.45
C VAL A 183 7.08 1.05 4.87
N GLY A 184 8.30 1.13 4.35
CA GLY A 184 9.42 0.25 4.72
C GLY A 184 10.02 0.50 6.10
N GLN A 185 9.71 1.64 6.74
CA GLN A 185 10.24 2.01 8.06
C GLN A 185 9.26 1.74 9.20
N VAL A 186 8.27 0.88 8.96
CA VAL A 186 7.25 0.52 9.95
C VAL A 186 7.72 -0.71 10.72
N ASP A 187 7.87 -0.53 12.03
CA ASP A 187 8.26 -1.60 12.94
C ASP A 187 7.09 -2.56 13.19
N VAL A 188 7.38 -3.86 13.09
CA VAL A 188 6.45 -4.90 13.54
C VAL A 188 6.32 -4.93 15.06
N VAL A 189 5.17 -5.34 15.57
CA VAL A 189 4.90 -5.35 17.02
C VAL A 189 5.30 -6.71 17.62
N SER A 190 6.13 -6.68 18.66
CA SER A 190 6.54 -7.89 19.38
C SER A 190 5.36 -8.68 19.94
N SER A 191 5.45 -10.01 19.81
CA SER A 191 4.38 -10.96 20.16
C SER A 191 3.11 -10.82 19.31
N ALA A 192 3.18 -10.09 18.19
CA ALA A 192 2.12 -10.02 17.19
C ALA A 192 2.74 -9.88 15.77
N THR A 193 3.93 -10.46 15.57
CA THR A 193 4.76 -10.26 14.37
C THR A 193 4.02 -10.67 13.10
N CYS A 194 3.43 -11.86 13.08
CA CYS A 194 2.66 -12.32 11.91
C CYS A 194 1.48 -11.40 11.58
N SER A 195 0.72 -10.98 12.60
CA SER A 195 -0.36 -10.01 12.43
C SER A 195 0.14 -8.67 11.89
N SER A 196 1.29 -8.18 12.38
CA SER A 196 1.90 -6.93 11.90
C SER A 196 2.31 -7.01 10.43
N VAL A 197 2.97 -8.10 10.02
CA VAL A 197 3.36 -8.32 8.61
C VAL A 197 2.13 -8.36 7.72
N ALA A 198 1.11 -9.12 8.11
CA ALA A 198 -0.11 -9.21 7.32
C ALA A 198 -0.88 -7.88 7.25
N ILE A 199 -0.84 -7.04 8.29
CA ILE A 199 -1.36 -5.66 8.22
C ILE A 199 -0.58 -4.83 7.20
N LEU A 200 0.75 -4.90 7.20
CA LEU A 200 1.60 -4.17 6.25
C LEU A 200 1.34 -4.61 4.81
N ASP A 201 1.22 -5.91 4.56
CA ASP A 201 0.95 -6.43 3.23
C ASP A 201 -0.46 -6.08 2.77
N ALA A 202 -1.45 -6.17 3.65
CA ALA A 202 -2.81 -5.71 3.34
C ALA A 202 -2.81 -4.21 3.00
N TYR A 203 -2.09 -3.39 3.76
CA TYR A 203 -1.97 -1.96 3.50
C TYR A 203 -1.31 -1.67 2.15
N LYS A 204 -0.17 -2.32 1.83
CA LYS A 204 0.51 -2.20 0.52
C LYS A 204 -0.45 -2.58 -0.61
N ASN A 205 -1.15 -3.70 -0.49
CA ASN A 205 -2.15 -4.15 -1.46
C ASN A 205 -3.32 -3.16 -1.62
N ALA A 206 -3.67 -2.40 -0.57
CA ALA A 206 -4.69 -1.35 -0.64
C ALA A 206 -4.18 -0.14 -1.43
N ILE A 207 -2.96 0.31 -1.14
CA ILE A 207 -2.35 1.50 -1.73
C ILE A 207 -1.94 1.27 -3.19
N GLU A 208 -1.50 0.06 -3.58
CA GLU A 208 -1.25 -0.31 -4.99
C GLU A 208 -2.49 -0.12 -5.89
N GLN A 209 -3.70 -0.10 -5.32
CA GLN A 209 -4.94 0.18 -6.08
C GLN A 209 -5.16 1.67 -6.35
N LEU A 210 -4.28 2.54 -5.86
CA LEU A 210 -4.25 3.97 -6.15
C LEU A 210 -3.35 4.30 -7.34
N GLU A 211 -2.35 3.45 -7.59
CA GLU A 211 -1.37 3.60 -8.67
C GLU A 211 -1.81 2.94 -9.98
N LYS A 212 -2.90 2.16 -9.95
CA LYS A 212 -3.54 1.51 -11.11
C LYS A 212 -4.65 2.38 -11.70
#